data_AF-A0A1V8SBJ9-F1
#
_entry.id   AF-A0A1V8SBJ9-F1
#
_cell.length_a   1.000
_cell.length_b   1.000
_cell.length_c   1.000
_cell.angle_alpha   90.00
_cell.angle_beta   90.00
_cell.angle_gamma   90.00
#
_symmetry.space_group_name_H-M   'P 1'
#
loop_
_entity.id
_entity.type
_entity.pdbx_description
1 polymer ?
#
loop_
_entity_poly.entity_id
_entity_poly.type
_entity_poly.pdbx_seq_one_letter_code
_entity_poly.pdbx_strand_id
1 'polypeptide(L)'
;MISRLKPSGVKVLSLTTIATPHRGSAFADHVFRRLKPFNVPKLYKALEAFGLQTGAFEQLTQKYMIETFNPATTDDPNVRYFSYGATLSPHFTSVFRSSHRVIDQVEGANDGLVSVDSSRWGKYQGTLDDVSHLDLINWTNRWRWYLWGLTGYERNFNAIAFYLHITGKSLVVIGPPSFD
;
A
#
# COMPACT_ATOMS: atom_id res chain seq x y z
N MET A 1 10.82 -1.40 9.55
CA MET A 1 10.16 -2.59 10.16
C MET A 1 11.15 -3.71 10.49
N ILE A 2 12.01 -4.11 9.54
CA ILE A 2 12.86 -5.31 9.66
C ILE A 2 13.86 -5.24 10.82
N SER A 3 14.47 -4.07 11.08
CA SER A 3 15.42 -3.86 12.19
C SER A 3 14.87 -4.20 13.58
N ARG A 4 13.55 -4.22 13.76
CA ARG A 4 12.89 -4.54 15.03
C ARG A 4 12.35 -5.96 15.08
N LEU A 5 12.21 -6.62 13.93
CA LEU A 5 11.86 -8.02 13.85
C LEU A 5 13.11 -8.84 14.18
N LYS A 6 13.10 -9.54 15.32
CA LYS A 6 14.15 -10.49 15.73
C LYS A 6 13.68 -11.95 15.71
N PRO A 7 13.12 -12.46 14.59
CA PRO A 7 12.78 -13.87 14.49
C PRO A 7 14.07 -14.71 14.52
N SER A 8 14.11 -15.75 15.36
CA SER A 8 15.25 -16.66 15.41
C SER A 8 15.35 -17.47 14.11
N GLY A 9 16.56 -17.59 13.56
CA GLY A 9 16.83 -18.43 12.39
C GLY A 9 16.34 -17.89 11.04
N VAL A 10 15.76 -16.68 10.98
CA VAL A 10 15.31 -16.07 9.72
C VAL A 10 16.20 -14.89 9.35
N LYS A 11 16.83 -14.98 8.16
CA LYS A 11 17.56 -13.86 7.55
C LYS A 11 16.69 -13.22 6.47
N VAL A 12 16.26 -11.98 6.71
CA VAL A 12 15.53 -11.20 5.71
C VAL A 12 16.52 -10.67 4.67
N LEU A 13 16.32 -11.02 3.39
CA LEU A 13 17.20 -10.56 2.30
C LEU A 13 16.65 -9.33 1.58
N SER A 14 15.33 -9.18 1.54
CA SER A 14 14.68 -8.04 0.92
C SER A 14 13.29 -7.79 1.48
N LEU A 15 12.89 -6.53 1.50
CA LEU A 15 11.52 -6.08 1.74
C LEU A 15 11.02 -5.35 0.50
N THR A 16 9.94 -5.84 -0.10
CA THR A 16 9.24 -5.13 -1.17
C THR A 16 7.89 -4.67 -0.66
N THR A 17 7.62 -3.37 -0.75
CA THR A 17 6.33 -2.80 -0.37
C THR A 17 5.56 -2.32 -1.59
N ILE A 18 4.25 -2.53 -1.58
CA ILE A 18 3.37 -2.15 -2.69
C ILE A 18 2.32 -1.22 -2.12
N ALA A 19 2.29 0.03 -2.59
CA ALA A 19 1.38 1.08 -2.15
C ALA A 19 1.28 1.25 -0.62
N THR A 20 2.38 1.05 0.11
CA THR A 20 2.39 1.13 1.57
C THR A 20 2.54 2.57 2.02
N PRO A 21 1.73 3.09 2.97
CA PRO A 21 1.79 4.48 3.40
C PRO A 21 2.97 4.75 4.34
N HIS A 22 4.20 4.75 3.82
CA HIS A 22 5.42 4.89 4.63
C HIS A 22 5.53 6.25 5.34
N ARG A 23 4.83 7.27 4.83
CA ARG A 23 4.72 8.60 5.45
C ARG A 23 3.29 8.88 5.91
N GLY A 24 2.50 7.83 6.11
CA GLY A 24 1.07 7.89 6.43
C GLY A 24 0.21 8.28 5.23
N SER A 25 -1.05 8.59 5.50
CA SER A 25 -2.04 9.02 4.52
C SER A 25 -2.84 10.21 5.04
N ALA A 26 -2.98 11.26 4.24
CA ALA A 26 -3.82 12.42 4.54
C ALA A 26 -5.29 12.01 4.67
N PHE A 27 -5.71 10.91 4.02
CA PHE A 27 -7.04 10.35 4.26
C PHE A 27 -7.16 9.78 5.68
N ALA A 28 -6.11 9.13 6.19
CA ALA A 28 -6.07 8.67 7.58
C ALA A 28 -6.16 9.85 8.55
N ASP A 29 -5.38 10.91 8.31
CA ASP A 29 -5.44 12.14 9.13
C ASP A 29 -6.82 12.80 9.09
N HIS A 30 -7.43 12.84 7.90
CA HIS A 30 -8.76 13.41 7.70
C HIS A 30 -9.83 12.65 8.49
N VAL A 31 -9.84 11.32 8.41
CA VAL A 31 -10.78 10.47 9.15
C VAL A 31 -10.50 10.56 10.65
N PHE A 32 -9.24 10.48 11.09
CA PHE A 32 -8.88 10.57 12.50
C PHE A 32 -9.32 11.90 13.13
N ARG A 33 -9.11 13.02 12.42
CA ARG A 33 -9.58 14.34 12.86
C ARG A 33 -11.10 14.44 12.98
N ARG A 34 -11.87 13.77 12.10
CA ARG A 34 -13.33 13.71 12.21
C ARG A 34 -13.83 12.79 13.31
N LEU A 35 -13.07 11.75 13.65
CA LEU A 35 -13.41 10.75 14.67
C LEU A 35 -13.06 11.22 16.09
N LYS A 36 -12.00 12.00 16.26
CA LYS A 36 -11.55 12.49 17.58
C LYS A 36 -12.66 13.15 18.43
N PRO A 37 -13.61 13.91 17.87
CA PRO A 37 -14.69 14.52 18.65
C PRO A 37 -15.97 13.67 18.76
N PHE A 38 -16.14 12.66 17.91
CA PHE A 38 -17.38 11.88 17.83
C PHE A 38 -17.03 10.41 17.71
N ASN A 39 -17.37 9.61 18.72
CA ASN A 39 -17.15 8.17 18.72
C ASN A 39 -18.11 7.48 17.72
N VAL A 40 -17.90 7.64 16.40
CA VAL A 40 -18.88 7.29 15.36
C VAL A 40 -18.88 5.78 15.07
N PRO A 41 -19.84 4.98 15.60
CA PRO A 41 -19.75 3.52 15.57
C PRO A 41 -19.90 2.95 14.16
N LYS A 42 -20.61 3.66 13.27
CA LYS A 42 -20.79 3.27 11.87
C LYS A 42 -19.47 3.34 11.07
N LEU A 43 -18.60 4.29 11.38
CA LEU A 43 -17.32 4.42 10.69
C LEU A 43 -16.31 3.38 11.20
N TYR A 44 -16.32 3.08 12.50
CA TYR A 44 -15.55 1.97 13.04
C TYR A 44 -15.95 0.62 12.44
N LYS A 45 -17.26 0.37 12.28
CA LYS A 45 -17.75 -0.82 11.55
C LYS A 45 -17.30 -0.86 10.08
N ALA A 46 -17.24 0.30 9.42
CA ALA A 46 -16.71 0.38 8.07
C ALA A 46 -15.20 0.06 8.04
N LEU A 47 -14.42 0.62 8.96
CA LEU A 47 -12.98 0.33 9.10
C LEU A 47 -12.73 -1.16 9.41
N GLU A 48 -13.52 -1.75 10.31
CA GLU A 48 -13.49 -3.20 10.61
C GLU A 48 -13.84 -4.04 9.38
N ALA A 49 -14.82 -3.63 8.58
CA ALA A 49 -15.17 -4.30 7.32
C ALA A 49 -14.04 -4.24 6.28
N PHE A 50 -13.17 -3.23 6.35
CA PHE A 50 -11.92 -3.15 5.60
C PHE A 50 -10.74 -3.83 6.30
N GLY A 51 -10.96 -4.51 7.44
CA GLY A 51 -9.95 -5.23 8.20
C GLY A 51 -9.05 -4.36 9.08
N LEU A 52 -9.38 -3.08 9.27
CA LEU A 52 -8.59 -2.13 10.04
C LEU A 52 -9.16 -2.00 11.46
N GLN A 53 -8.40 -2.45 12.47
CA GLN A 53 -8.71 -2.16 13.86
C GLN A 53 -8.51 -0.66 14.16
N THR A 54 -9.25 -0.10 15.11
CA THR A 54 -9.21 1.33 15.45
C THR A 54 -7.80 1.85 15.77
N GLY A 55 -7.01 1.06 16.50
CA GLY A 55 -5.61 1.35 16.79
C GLY A 55 -4.67 1.22 15.59
N ALA A 56 -5.01 0.37 14.61
CA ALA A 56 -4.24 0.27 13.37
C ALA A 56 -4.42 1.51 12.49
N PHE A 57 -5.57 2.19 12.59
CA PHE A 57 -5.84 3.38 11.78
C PHE A 57 -5.02 4.61 12.23
N GLU A 58 -4.83 4.80 13.53
CA GLU A 58 -3.93 5.85 14.05
C GLU A 58 -2.50 5.67 13.54
N GLN A 59 -2.05 4.42 13.38
CA GLN A 59 -0.72 4.11 12.87
C GLN A 59 -0.54 4.45 11.39
N LEU A 60 -1.62 4.69 10.65
CA LEU A 60 -1.58 5.12 9.25
C LEU A 60 -1.55 6.65 9.10
N THR A 61 -1.65 7.40 10.20
CA THR A 61 -1.58 8.87 10.18
C THR A 61 -0.18 9.34 9.79
N GLN A 62 -0.09 10.50 9.13
CA GLN A 62 1.21 11.05 8.74
C GLN A 62 2.05 11.36 9.97
N LYS A 63 1.39 11.93 11.00
CA LYS A 63 2.02 12.22 12.28
C LYS A 63 2.66 10.99 12.91
N TYR A 64 1.91 9.89 13.06
CA TYR A 64 2.45 8.68 13.68
C TYR A 64 3.62 8.11 12.88
N MET A 65 3.49 8.01 11.55
CA MET A 65 4.52 7.43 10.71
C MET A 65 5.82 8.25 10.74
N ILE A 66 5.72 9.58 10.63
CA ILE A 66 6.87 10.48 10.55
C ILE A 66 7.54 10.68 11.92
N GLU A 67 6.75 10.88 12.97
CA GLU A 67 7.29 11.27 14.29
C GLU A 67 7.56 10.07 15.21
N THR A 68 6.89 8.93 14.99
CA THR A 68 6.97 7.78 15.91
C THR A 68 7.53 6.54 15.24
N PHE A 69 6.89 6.04 14.18
CA PHE A 69 7.25 4.73 13.61
C PHE A 69 8.61 4.75 12.90
N ASN A 70 8.80 5.66 11.95
CA ASN A 70 10.02 5.72 11.13
C ASN A 70 11.29 6.00 11.96
N PRO A 71 11.31 6.98 12.89
CA PRO A 71 12.48 7.23 13.73
C PRO A 71 12.82 6.03 14.63
N ALA A 72 11.80 5.34 15.14
CA ALA A 72 12.02 4.21 16.03
C ALA A 72 12.35 2.91 15.27
N THR A 73 12.24 2.89 13.94
CA THR A 73 12.29 1.67 13.13
C THR A 73 13.14 1.89 11.87
N THR A 74 14.40 2.24 12.09
CA THR A 74 15.40 2.49 11.04
C THR A 74 15.61 1.28 10.14
N ASP A 75 16.16 1.49 8.94
CA ASP A 75 16.45 0.38 8.02
C ASP A 75 17.63 -0.47 8.49
N ASP A 76 17.55 -1.78 8.23
CA ASP A 76 18.67 -2.71 8.42
C ASP A 76 19.60 -2.61 7.19
N PRO A 77 20.89 -2.30 7.35
CA PRO A 77 21.80 -2.14 6.23
C PRO A 77 22.01 -3.42 5.40
N ASN A 78 21.67 -4.59 5.92
CA ASN A 78 21.80 -5.88 5.23
C ASN A 78 20.58 -6.26 4.39
N VAL A 79 19.51 -5.46 4.44
CA VAL A 79 18.24 -5.75 3.77
C VAL A 79 18.10 -4.85 2.54
N ARG A 80 17.69 -5.43 1.41
CA ARG A 80 17.36 -4.65 0.21
C ARG A 80 15.91 -4.19 0.25
N TYR A 81 15.69 -2.88 0.13
CA TYR A 81 14.36 -2.28 0.17
C TYR A 81 13.90 -1.86 -1.22
N PHE A 82 12.71 -2.29 -1.60
CA PHE A 82 12.06 -1.94 -2.86
C PHE A 82 10.64 -1.44 -2.61
N SER A 83 10.18 -0.54 -3.46
CA SER A 83 8.80 -0.04 -3.36
C SER A 83 8.17 0.20 -4.73
N TYR A 84 6.85 0.03 -4.77
CA TYR A 84 6.00 0.38 -5.89
C TYR A 84 4.85 1.26 -5.40
N GLY A 85 4.46 2.24 -6.20
CA GLY A 85 3.24 3.03 -5.98
C GLY A 85 2.17 2.70 -7.00
N ALA A 86 1.00 3.30 -6.85
CA ALA A 86 -0.07 3.24 -7.82
C ALA A 86 -0.79 4.59 -7.92
N THR A 87 -1.38 4.86 -9.08
CA THR A 87 -2.23 6.01 -9.35
C THR A 87 -3.56 5.54 -9.89
N LEU A 88 -4.63 6.21 -9.49
CA LEU A 88 -5.98 5.93 -9.95
C LEU A 88 -6.56 7.20 -10.58
N SER A 89 -7.26 7.07 -11.71
CA SER A 89 -8.10 8.14 -12.24
C SER A 89 -9.56 7.83 -11.96
N PRO A 90 -10.11 8.17 -10.78
CA PRO A 90 -11.41 7.67 -10.37
C PRO A 90 -12.55 8.26 -11.21
N HIS A 91 -13.36 7.39 -11.79
CA HIS A 91 -14.63 7.79 -12.40
C HIS A 91 -15.61 8.34 -11.36
N PHE A 92 -16.65 9.07 -11.79
CA PHE A 92 -17.55 9.77 -10.88
C PHE A 92 -18.30 8.84 -9.90
N THR A 93 -18.52 7.58 -10.28
CA THR A 93 -19.15 6.50 -9.49
C THR A 93 -18.18 5.72 -8.59
N SER A 94 -16.89 6.02 -8.64
CA SER A 94 -15.88 5.26 -7.89
C SER A 94 -16.05 5.45 -6.38
N VAL A 95 -16.01 4.33 -5.64
CA VAL A 95 -16.00 4.32 -4.17
C VAL A 95 -14.78 5.03 -3.58
N PHE A 96 -13.69 5.13 -4.33
CA PHE A 96 -12.46 5.83 -3.92
C PHE A 96 -12.47 7.32 -4.22
N ARG A 97 -13.51 7.86 -4.88
CA ARG A 97 -13.52 9.26 -5.31
C ARG A 97 -13.31 10.24 -4.16
N SER A 98 -13.98 9.99 -3.02
CA SER A 98 -13.90 10.88 -1.86
C SER A 98 -12.53 10.83 -1.19
N SER A 99 -11.99 9.64 -0.95
CA SER A 99 -10.67 9.46 -0.34
C SER A 99 -9.56 9.94 -1.27
N HIS A 100 -9.64 9.62 -2.57
CA HIS A 100 -8.74 10.12 -3.60
C HIS A 100 -8.68 11.63 -3.60
N ARG A 101 -9.83 12.32 -3.57
CA ARG A 101 -9.86 13.79 -3.56
C ARG A 101 -9.19 14.38 -2.32
N VAL A 102 -9.39 13.78 -1.15
CA VAL A 102 -8.75 14.25 0.09
C VAL A 102 -7.23 14.14 -0.01
N ILE A 103 -6.73 13.03 -0.54
CA ILE A 103 -5.29 12.81 -0.71
C ILE A 103 -4.74 13.71 -1.81
N ASP A 104 -5.41 13.79 -2.95
CA ASP A 104 -4.98 14.60 -4.10
C ASP A 104 -4.80 16.08 -3.75
N GLN A 105 -5.67 16.62 -2.89
CA GLN A 105 -5.57 18.00 -2.41
C GLN A 105 -4.34 18.28 -1.52
N VAL A 106 -3.76 17.25 -0.89
CA VAL A 106 -2.70 17.39 0.13
C VAL A 106 -1.37 16.80 -0.36
N GLU A 107 -1.42 15.63 -0.97
CA GLU A 107 -0.28 14.80 -1.35
C GLU A 107 -0.21 14.54 -2.87
N GLY A 108 -1.24 14.89 -3.64
CA GLY A 108 -1.28 14.70 -5.10
C GLY A 108 -1.61 13.27 -5.54
N ALA A 109 -0.94 12.81 -6.61
CA ALA A 109 -1.25 11.55 -7.29
C ALA A 109 -1.31 10.35 -6.33
N ASN A 110 -2.40 9.58 -6.38
CA ASN A 110 -2.68 8.54 -5.40
C ASN A 110 -3.56 7.41 -5.96
N ASP A 111 -3.59 6.28 -5.25
CA ASP A 111 -4.35 5.08 -5.63
C ASP A 111 -5.76 5.01 -5.00
N GLY A 112 -6.20 6.12 -4.40
CA GLY A 112 -7.44 6.23 -3.64
C GLY A 112 -7.28 6.10 -2.12
N LEU A 113 -6.16 5.59 -1.60
CA LEU A 113 -5.90 5.49 -0.15
C LEU A 113 -4.50 5.94 0.26
N VAL A 114 -3.53 5.83 -0.64
CA VAL A 114 -2.12 6.14 -0.40
C VAL A 114 -1.57 6.94 -1.58
N SER A 115 -0.85 8.02 -1.28
CA SER A 115 -0.16 8.82 -2.29
C SER A 115 1.05 8.09 -2.85
N VAL A 116 1.41 8.42 -4.10
CA VAL A 116 2.64 7.94 -4.73
C VAL A 116 3.85 8.32 -3.88
N ASP A 117 3.89 9.53 -3.34
CA ASP A 117 5.02 10.01 -2.53
C ASP A 117 5.14 9.29 -1.19
N SER A 118 4.02 9.00 -0.52
CA SER A 118 4.02 8.18 0.69
C SER A 118 4.42 6.73 0.40
N SER A 119 4.12 6.20 -0.79
CA SER A 119 4.48 4.83 -1.20
C SER A 119 5.98 4.59 -1.41
N ARG A 120 6.77 5.65 -1.60
CA ARG A 120 8.22 5.56 -1.92
C ARG A 120 9.05 5.20 -0.68
N TRP A 121 9.74 4.06 -0.73
CA TRP A 121 10.75 3.66 0.26
C TRP A 121 11.87 2.81 -0.36
N GLY A 122 13.12 3.02 0.08
CA GLY A 122 14.28 2.35 -0.52
C GLY A 122 14.38 2.62 -2.04
N LYS A 123 14.67 1.58 -2.83
CA LYS A 123 14.73 1.69 -4.29
C LYS A 123 13.32 1.63 -4.90
N TYR A 124 12.79 2.79 -5.26
CA TYR A 124 11.51 2.89 -5.97
C TYR A 124 11.59 2.25 -7.37
N GLN A 125 10.65 1.36 -7.66
CA GLN A 125 10.63 0.56 -8.88
C GLN A 125 9.66 1.08 -9.94
N GLY A 126 8.68 1.90 -9.55
CA GLY A 126 7.73 2.52 -10.47
C GLY A 126 6.33 2.71 -9.88
N THR A 127 5.50 3.40 -10.66
CA THR A 127 4.09 3.67 -10.38
C THR A 127 3.23 2.85 -11.32
N LEU A 128 2.25 2.12 -10.79
CA LEU A 128 1.24 1.42 -11.57
C LEU A 128 0.12 2.39 -11.96
N ASP A 129 -0.15 2.53 -13.25
CA ASP A 129 -1.12 3.49 -13.77
C ASP A 129 -2.53 2.91 -13.85
N ASP A 130 -3.51 3.74 -13.51
CA ASP A 130 -4.94 3.42 -13.37
C ASP A 130 -5.24 2.16 -12.53
N VAL A 131 -4.56 2.04 -11.38
CA VAL A 131 -4.71 0.94 -10.42
C VAL A 131 -5.15 1.49 -9.07
N SER A 132 -6.31 1.05 -8.58
CA SER A 132 -6.76 1.40 -7.23
C SER A 132 -6.08 0.54 -6.16
N HIS A 133 -6.08 1.02 -4.92
CA HIS A 133 -5.52 0.28 -3.79
C HIS A 133 -6.10 -1.15 -3.64
N LEU A 134 -7.39 -1.38 -3.96
CA LEU A 134 -8.01 -2.71 -3.90
C LEU A 134 -7.66 -3.61 -5.09
N ASP A 135 -7.32 -3.02 -6.24
CA ASP A 135 -6.91 -3.80 -7.42
C ASP A 135 -5.55 -4.46 -7.18
N LEU A 136 -4.67 -3.82 -6.39
CA LEU A 136 -3.35 -4.34 -6.01
C LEU A 136 -3.45 -5.69 -5.28
N ILE A 137 -4.39 -5.83 -4.33
CA ILE A 137 -4.60 -7.07 -3.57
C ILE A 137 -5.63 -8.01 -4.20
N ASN A 138 -6.03 -7.75 -5.45
CA ASN A 138 -6.99 -8.55 -6.19
C ASN A 138 -8.37 -8.67 -5.50
N TRP A 139 -8.73 -7.71 -4.65
CA TRP A 139 -9.95 -7.79 -3.83
C TRP A 139 -11.20 -7.47 -4.63
N THR A 140 -11.10 -6.49 -5.54
CA THR A 140 -12.15 -6.17 -6.51
C THR A 140 -12.59 -7.38 -7.31
N ASN A 141 -11.75 -8.42 -7.44
CA ASN A 141 -12.08 -9.59 -8.24
C ASN A 141 -13.20 -10.46 -7.67
N ARG A 142 -13.26 -10.78 -6.36
CA ARG A 142 -14.18 -11.83 -5.85
C ARG A 142 -15.68 -11.62 -6.17
N TRP A 143 -16.17 -10.39 -6.06
CA TRP A 143 -17.57 -10.06 -6.36
C TRP A 143 -17.80 -9.60 -7.79
N ARG A 144 -16.75 -9.09 -8.44
CA ARG A 144 -16.81 -8.43 -9.75
C ARG A 144 -16.57 -9.41 -10.91
N TRP A 145 -15.89 -10.56 -10.68
CA TRP A 145 -15.89 -11.71 -11.60
C TRP A 145 -17.31 -12.14 -11.97
N TYR A 146 -18.22 -12.17 -11.00
CA TYR A 146 -19.62 -12.57 -11.20
C TYR A 146 -20.41 -11.58 -12.06
N LEU A 147 -20.08 -10.28 -11.98
CA LEU A 147 -20.72 -9.21 -12.75
C LEU A 147 -20.09 -9.03 -14.15
N TRP A 148 -18.79 -9.28 -14.32
CA TRP A 148 -18.06 -9.06 -15.56
C TRP A 148 -18.29 -10.11 -16.65
N GLY A 149 -18.65 -11.34 -16.28
CA GLY A 149 -19.14 -12.34 -17.24
C GLY A 149 -20.37 -11.85 -18.04
N LEU A 150 -21.04 -10.80 -17.58
CA LEU A 150 -22.21 -10.21 -18.20
C LEU A 150 -21.93 -8.89 -18.94
N THR A 151 -20.79 -8.22 -18.73
CA THR A 151 -20.60 -6.81 -19.18
C THR A 151 -19.39 -6.53 -20.07
N GLY A 152 -18.52 -7.51 -20.35
CA GLY A 152 -17.47 -7.38 -21.37
C GLY A 152 -16.38 -6.32 -21.11
N TYR A 153 -16.13 -5.97 -19.84
CA TYR A 153 -15.15 -4.95 -19.47
C TYR A 153 -13.72 -5.52 -19.49
N GLU A 154 -12.81 -4.96 -20.30
CA GLU A 154 -11.40 -5.34 -20.33
C GLU A 154 -10.59 -4.69 -19.20
N ARG A 155 -9.55 -5.40 -18.71
CA ARG A 155 -8.67 -4.96 -17.63
C ARG A 155 -7.39 -4.33 -18.18
N ASN A 156 -6.95 -3.22 -17.60
CA ASN A 156 -5.63 -2.64 -17.85
C ASN A 156 -4.52 -3.23 -16.94
N PHE A 157 -4.86 -3.82 -15.79
CA PHE A 157 -3.87 -4.35 -14.82
C PHE A 157 -4.10 -5.82 -14.43
N ASN A 158 -3.00 -6.59 -14.41
CA ASN A 158 -2.97 -7.98 -13.98
C ASN A 158 -2.09 -8.14 -12.72
N ALA A 159 -2.73 -8.17 -11.55
CA ALA A 159 -2.05 -8.32 -10.27
C ALA A 159 -1.18 -9.59 -10.20
N ILE A 160 -1.63 -10.72 -10.77
CA ILE A 160 -0.89 -11.98 -10.75
C ILE A 160 0.43 -11.84 -11.52
N ALA A 161 0.37 -11.32 -12.74
CA ALA A 161 1.57 -11.08 -13.55
C ALA A 161 2.54 -10.11 -12.86
N PHE A 162 2.01 -9.08 -12.20
CA PHE A 162 2.81 -8.13 -11.42
C PHE A 162 3.55 -8.79 -10.26
N TYR A 163 2.88 -9.61 -9.45
CA TYR A 163 3.52 -10.33 -8.36
C TYR A 163 4.54 -11.37 -8.85
N LEU A 164 4.25 -12.07 -9.95
CA LEU A 164 5.21 -12.98 -10.59
C LEU A 164 6.46 -12.24 -11.08
N HIS A 165 6.33 -11.02 -11.59
CA HIS A 165 7.46 -10.19 -11.99
C HIS A 165 8.33 -9.77 -10.79
N ILE A 166 7.71 -9.40 -9.66
CA ILE A 166 8.43 -9.06 -8.43
C ILE A 166 9.25 -10.25 -7.92
N THR A 167 8.66 -11.45 -7.89
CA THR A 167 9.36 -12.65 -7.43
C THR A 167 10.42 -13.10 -8.43
N GLY A 168 10.16 -13.00 -9.73
CA GLY A 168 11.12 -13.28 -10.80
C GLY A 168 12.38 -12.41 -10.73
N LYS A 169 12.23 -11.10 -10.44
CA LYS A 169 13.38 -10.20 -10.21
C LYS A 169 14.23 -10.60 -9.00
N SER A 170 13.62 -11.22 -7.99
CA SER A 170 14.29 -11.61 -6.75
C SER A 170 15.09 -12.92 -6.87
N LEU A 171 14.82 -13.73 -7.90
CA LEU A 171 15.48 -15.02 -8.14
C LEU A 171 16.85 -14.89 -8.84
N VAL A 172 17.21 -13.72 -9.35
CA VAL A 172 18.54 -13.46 -9.91
C VAL A 172 19.49 -13.04 -8.79
N VAL A 173 19.88 -14.00 -7.94
CA VAL A 173 21.09 -13.90 -7.12
C VAL A 173 22.14 -14.76 -7.82
N ILE A 174 22.85 -14.16 -8.78
CA ILE A 174 24.02 -14.77 -9.39
C ILE A 174 25.12 -14.67 -8.34
N GLY A 175 25.38 -15.78 -7.63
CA GLY A 175 26.64 -15.92 -6.89
C GLY A 175 27.82 -15.91 -7.87
N PRO A 176 28.99 -15.40 -7.46
CA PRO A 176 30.16 -15.44 -8.34
C PRO A 176 30.50 -16.91 -8.67
N PRO A 177 30.90 -17.22 -9.91
CA PRO A 177 31.38 -18.56 -10.24
C PRO A 177 32.67 -18.82 -9.44
N SER A 178 32.64 -19.82 -8.57
CA SER A 178 33.84 -20.40 -7.97
C SER A 178 34.59 -21.16 -9.06
N PHE A 179 35.80 -20.70 -9.38
CA PHE A 179 36.79 -21.49 -10.10
C PHE A 179 37.90 -21.82 -9.11
N ASP A 180 38.06 -23.12 -8.85
CA ASP A 180 39.31 -23.71 -8.34
C ASP A 180 40.40 -23.61 -9.42
#